data_AF-A0A2N5WK68-F1
#
_entry.id   AF-A0A2N5WK68-F1
#
_cell.length_a   1.000
_cell.length_b   1.000
_cell.length_c   1.000
_cell.angle_alpha   90.00
_cell.angle_beta   90.00
_cell.angle_gamma   90.00
#
_symmetry.space_group_name_H-M   'P 1'
#
loop_
_entity.id
_entity.type
_entity.pdbx_description
1 polymer ?
#
loop_
_entity_poly.entity_id
_entity_poly.type
_entity_poly.pdbx_seq_one_letter_code
_entity_poly.pdbx_strand_id
1 'polypeptide(L)'
;MRHLERGENEHEGRREDGAGGTVGDPAAEPAPVALPDEDSFTVPSAWRRHLHPRRGGIRRTTAPIAKDADDQVRDRLGAVADRIERMLRNPASEKHLVEAARAHLNGSPDPRGAAVLAAATQDWQSGFAVFADAWAASHGLPFAARAVVELFETYPRWNTHGVNGDDWWIETLPEGDSEWLTSTRRSTADRVRALLAAADEPAYRETVAALAGCR
;
A
#
# COMPACT_ATOMS: atom_id res chain seq x y z
N MET A 1 54.65 -34.81 34.23
CA MET A 1 55.98 -35.20 33.71
C MET A 1 56.63 -33.94 33.18
N ARG A 2 57.71 -33.47 33.84
CA ARG A 2 59.09 -33.37 33.28
C ARG A 2 59.13 -32.52 32.00
N HIS A 3 59.92 -31.47 31.85
CA HIS A 3 61.09 -30.99 32.58
C HIS A 3 61.56 -29.69 31.87
N LEU A 4 62.22 -28.80 32.63
CA LEU A 4 63.38 -27.97 32.24
C LEU A 4 63.12 -26.93 31.10
N GLU A 5 63.71 -25.74 31.08
CA GLU A 5 64.99 -25.35 31.64
C GLU A 5 65.05 -23.82 31.72
N ARG A 6 65.69 -23.37 32.79
CA ARG A 6 66.04 -21.98 33.08
C ARG A 6 67.33 -21.69 32.31
N GLY A 7 67.32 -20.64 31.50
CA GLY A 7 68.52 -20.08 30.85
C GLY A 7 68.62 -18.61 31.18
N GLU A 8 69.25 -18.31 32.32
CA GLU A 8 69.82 -17.00 32.60
C GLU A 8 71.11 -16.86 31.77
N ASN A 9 71.31 -15.73 31.10
CA ASN A 9 72.59 -15.04 31.20
C ASN A 9 72.51 -13.59 30.73
N GLU A 10 73.25 -12.79 31.47
CA GLU A 10 73.18 -11.35 31.62
C GLU A 10 74.02 -10.58 30.61
N HIS A 11 74.02 -9.26 30.83
CA HIS A 11 74.93 -8.21 30.38
C HIS A 11 74.46 -7.41 29.16
N GLU A 12 74.46 -6.09 29.18
CA GLU A 12 74.87 -5.07 30.16
C GLU A 12 74.54 -3.74 29.47
N GLY A 13 74.17 -2.69 30.22
CA GLY A 13 74.29 -1.34 29.67
C GLY A 13 73.10 -0.40 29.87
N ARG A 14 73.10 0.23 31.05
CA ARG A 14 73.19 1.68 31.20
C ARG A 14 72.07 2.60 30.67
N ARG A 15 71.67 3.45 31.63
CA ARG A 15 71.12 4.82 31.55
C ARG A 15 69.60 4.92 31.59
N GLU A 16 69.15 5.25 32.79
CA GLU A 16 68.05 6.18 32.99
C GLU A 16 68.31 7.44 32.15
N ASP A 17 67.42 7.70 31.20
CA ASP A 17 67.16 9.05 30.71
C ASP A 17 65.64 9.19 30.70
N GLY A 18 65.16 10.06 31.60
CA GLY A 18 63.76 10.44 31.67
C GLY A 18 63.34 11.15 30.39
N ALA A 19 62.18 10.76 29.86
CA ALA A 19 61.39 11.61 28.99
C ALA A 19 59.93 11.35 29.36
N GLY A 20 59.27 12.43 29.81
CA GLY A 20 57.90 12.38 30.29
C GLY A 20 56.96 11.71 29.30
N GLY A 21 56.05 10.90 29.84
CA GLY A 21 54.93 10.40 29.07
C GLY A 21 54.16 11.56 28.48
N THR A 22 54.26 11.73 27.18
CA THR A 22 53.29 12.49 26.40
C THR A 22 51.97 11.78 26.57
N VAL A 23 51.11 12.35 27.40
CA VAL A 23 49.67 12.10 27.37
C VAL A 23 49.26 12.35 25.93
N GLY A 24 48.92 11.29 25.21
CA GLY A 24 48.43 11.39 23.85
C GLY A 24 47.22 12.33 23.86
N ASP A 25 47.23 13.30 22.95
CA ASP A 25 46.08 14.16 22.70
C ASP A 25 44.82 13.30 22.63
N PRO A 26 43.70 13.70 23.28
CA PRO A 26 42.44 13.04 23.04
C PRO A 26 42.17 13.14 21.54
N ALA A 27 42.03 11.98 20.88
CA ALA A 27 41.66 11.91 19.48
C ALA A 27 40.45 12.81 19.27
N ALA A 28 40.65 13.89 18.50
CA ALA A 28 39.59 14.85 18.21
C ALA A 28 38.38 14.07 17.69
N GLU A 29 37.23 14.25 18.34
CA GLU A 29 35.96 13.76 17.80
C GLU A 29 35.87 14.21 16.34
N PRO A 30 35.56 13.29 15.40
CA PRO A 30 35.42 13.66 14.01
C PRO A 30 34.38 14.78 13.94
N ALA A 31 34.78 15.91 13.35
CA ALA A 31 33.90 17.04 13.15
C ALA A 31 32.59 16.56 12.52
N PRO A 32 31.43 17.06 12.99
CA PRO A 32 30.14 16.61 12.47
C PRO A 32 30.12 16.77 10.95
N VAL A 33 29.89 15.65 10.26
CA VAL A 33 29.76 15.64 8.80
C VAL A 33 28.53 16.47 8.45
N ALA A 34 28.75 17.63 7.83
CA ALA A 34 27.66 18.45 7.33
C ALA A 34 26.95 17.67 6.21
N LEU A 35 25.75 17.17 6.51
CA LEU A 35 24.90 16.56 5.50
C LEU A 35 24.44 17.64 4.51
N PRO A 36 24.30 17.30 3.22
CA PRO A 36 23.73 18.23 2.25
C PRO A 36 22.30 18.63 2.65
N ASP A 37 21.91 19.85 2.28
CA ASP A 37 20.58 20.39 2.53
C ASP A 37 19.50 19.57 1.79
N GLU A 38 18.57 18.99 2.54
CA GLU A 38 17.47 18.17 2.02
C GLU A 38 16.52 18.97 1.12
N ASP A 39 16.49 20.30 1.24
CA ASP A 39 15.65 21.19 0.43
C ASP A 39 16.28 21.56 -0.93
N SER A 40 17.54 21.16 -1.19
CA SER A 40 18.25 21.51 -2.43
C SER A 40 17.92 20.62 -3.64
N PHE A 41 17.25 19.50 -3.42
CA PHE A 41 16.97 18.53 -4.48
C PHE A 41 15.92 19.05 -5.48
N THR A 42 16.32 19.19 -6.74
CA THR A 42 15.42 19.53 -7.85
C THR A 42 15.12 18.31 -8.72
N VAL A 43 13.84 17.95 -8.85
CA VAL A 43 13.40 16.84 -9.71
C VAL A 43 13.71 17.16 -11.19
N PRO A 44 14.51 16.32 -11.89
CA PRO A 44 14.75 16.46 -13.31
C PRO A 44 13.46 16.46 -14.13
N SER A 45 13.36 17.31 -15.15
CA SER A 45 12.16 17.44 -16.00
C SER A 45 11.75 16.10 -16.62
N ALA A 46 12.74 15.30 -17.05
CA ALA A 46 12.53 13.96 -17.60
C ALA A 46 11.83 13.01 -16.62
N TRP A 47 11.99 13.19 -15.31
CA TRP A 47 11.41 12.31 -14.29
C TRP A 47 9.97 12.69 -13.93
N ARG A 48 9.55 13.93 -14.21
CA ARG A 48 8.21 14.44 -13.85
C ARG A 48 7.07 13.58 -14.40
N ARG A 49 7.26 12.95 -15.57
CA ARG A 49 6.26 12.06 -16.17
C ARG A 49 6.06 10.73 -15.43
N HIS A 50 7.03 10.34 -14.60
CA HIS A 50 7.02 9.10 -13.83
C HIS A 50 6.54 9.30 -12.38
N LEU A 51 6.41 10.54 -11.92
CA LEU A 51 5.96 10.84 -10.56
C LEU A 51 4.46 10.67 -10.40
N HIS A 52 4.01 9.90 -9.43
CA HIS A 52 2.58 9.87 -9.09
C HIS A 52 2.07 11.27 -8.73
N PRO A 53 0.91 11.71 -9.27
CA PRO A 53 0.32 13.00 -8.90
C PRO A 53 0.09 13.08 -7.39
N ARG A 54 0.53 14.16 -6.77
CA ARG A 54 0.37 14.43 -5.34
C ARG A 54 -0.03 15.88 -5.12
N ARG A 55 -0.97 16.09 -4.21
CA ARG A 55 -1.38 17.42 -3.77
C ARG A 55 -0.20 18.17 -3.14
N GLY A 56 0.01 19.43 -3.53
CA GLY A 56 1.15 20.24 -3.09
C GLY A 56 2.49 19.89 -3.77
N GLY A 57 2.53 18.86 -4.62
CA GLY A 57 3.71 18.49 -5.40
C GLY A 57 3.75 19.14 -6.78
N ILE A 58 4.57 18.57 -7.67
CA ILE A 58 4.64 18.99 -9.07
C ILE A 58 3.28 18.76 -9.72
N ARG A 59 2.65 19.85 -10.20
CA ARG A 59 1.36 19.79 -10.88
C ARG A 59 1.45 18.88 -12.11
N ARG A 60 0.51 17.95 -12.21
CA ARG A 60 0.32 17.07 -13.37
C ARG A 60 -1.13 17.15 -13.82
N THR A 61 -1.35 17.03 -15.12
CA THR A 61 -2.69 16.84 -15.66
C THR A 61 -3.15 15.43 -15.31
N THR A 62 -4.21 15.33 -14.51
CA THR A 62 -4.92 14.08 -14.25
C THR A 62 -5.93 13.86 -15.37
N ALA A 63 -5.99 12.65 -15.93
CA ALA A 63 -7.02 12.30 -16.90
C ALA A 63 -8.41 12.40 -16.26
N PRO A 64 -9.44 12.90 -16.98
CA PRO A 64 -10.80 12.95 -16.45
C PRO A 64 -11.34 11.55 -16.13
N ILE A 65 -12.38 11.48 -15.32
CA ILE A 65 -13.14 10.24 -15.06
C ILE A 65 -13.64 9.68 -16.39
N ALA A 66 -13.44 8.38 -16.63
CA ALA A 66 -13.93 7.71 -17.82
C ALA A 66 -15.47 7.75 -17.87
N LYS A 67 -16.02 8.20 -19.00
CA LYS A 67 -17.48 8.43 -19.16
C LYS A 67 -18.29 7.13 -19.18
N ASP A 68 -17.67 6.03 -19.55
CA ASP A 68 -18.22 4.70 -19.69
C ASP A 68 -17.85 3.79 -18.51
N ALA A 69 -17.28 4.33 -17.43
CA ALA A 69 -16.83 3.53 -16.29
C ALA A 69 -17.96 2.74 -15.63
N ASP A 70 -19.14 3.33 -15.47
CA ASP A 70 -20.31 2.66 -14.88
C ASP A 70 -20.81 1.51 -15.77
N ASP A 71 -20.80 1.68 -17.10
CA ASP A 71 -21.19 0.63 -18.05
C ASP A 71 -20.17 -0.52 -18.02
N GLN A 72 -18.87 -0.20 -18.04
CA GLN A 72 -17.82 -1.22 -17.93
C GLN A 72 -17.90 -2.00 -16.61
N VAL A 73 -18.18 -1.33 -15.49
CA VAL A 73 -18.36 -2.01 -14.20
C VAL A 73 -19.61 -2.87 -14.20
N ARG A 74 -20.73 -2.38 -14.76
CA ARG A 74 -21.97 -3.17 -14.89
C ARG A 74 -21.74 -4.43 -15.70
N ASP A 75 -21.04 -4.34 -16.83
CA ASP A 75 -20.73 -5.48 -17.69
C ASP A 75 -19.85 -6.51 -16.96
N ARG A 76 -18.83 -6.05 -16.22
CA ARG A 76 -17.97 -6.92 -15.40
C ARG A 76 -18.74 -7.65 -14.31
N LEU A 77 -19.61 -6.93 -13.58
CA LEU A 77 -20.43 -7.54 -12.54
C LEU A 77 -21.44 -8.52 -13.14
N GLY A 78 -22.06 -8.17 -14.28
CA GLY A 78 -22.97 -9.04 -15.01
C GLY A 78 -22.31 -10.34 -15.47
N ALA A 79 -21.07 -10.27 -15.97
CA ALA A 79 -20.31 -11.43 -16.42
C ALA A 79 -20.02 -12.45 -15.31
N VAL A 80 -20.06 -12.04 -14.04
CA VAL A 80 -19.76 -12.91 -12.88
C VAL A 80 -20.89 -12.95 -11.86
N ALA A 81 -22.11 -12.58 -12.27
CA ALA A 81 -23.28 -12.47 -11.38
C ALA A 81 -23.58 -13.78 -10.63
N ASP A 82 -23.54 -14.93 -11.32
CA ASP A 82 -23.77 -16.22 -10.68
C ASP A 82 -22.68 -16.57 -9.65
N ARG A 83 -21.43 -16.17 -9.89
CA ARG A 83 -20.33 -16.34 -8.94
C ARG A 83 -20.53 -15.46 -7.71
N ILE A 84 -20.91 -14.19 -7.90
CA ILE A 84 -21.27 -13.27 -6.81
C ILE A 84 -22.37 -13.89 -5.96
N GLU A 85 -23.43 -14.39 -6.59
CA GLU A 85 -24.56 -14.99 -5.89
C GLU A 85 -24.20 -16.25 -5.10
N ARG A 86 -23.31 -17.10 -5.62
CA ARG A 86 -22.77 -18.26 -4.89
C ARG A 86 -21.91 -17.82 -3.71
N MET A 87 -20.98 -16.89 -3.95
CA MET A 87 -20.09 -16.35 -2.93
C MET A 87 -20.88 -15.74 -1.76
N LEU A 88 -21.90 -14.94 -2.03
CA LEU A 88 -22.74 -14.30 -1.00
C LEU A 88 -23.65 -15.28 -0.25
N ARG A 89 -23.92 -16.46 -0.80
CA ARG A 89 -24.69 -17.53 -0.13
C ARG A 89 -23.81 -18.52 0.62
N ASN A 90 -22.50 -18.50 0.38
CA ASN A 90 -21.57 -19.41 1.05
C ASN A 90 -21.55 -19.12 2.55
N PRO A 91 -21.85 -20.10 3.43
CA PRO A 91 -21.80 -19.91 4.89
C PRO A 91 -20.43 -19.52 5.44
N ALA A 92 -19.34 -19.76 4.69
CA ALA A 92 -18.00 -19.31 5.03
C ALA A 92 -17.77 -17.81 4.80
N SER A 93 -18.65 -17.14 4.02
CA SER A 93 -18.55 -15.70 3.81
C SER A 93 -18.90 -14.93 5.07
N GLU A 94 -18.11 -13.92 5.39
CA GLU A 94 -18.34 -13.09 6.56
C GLU A 94 -19.63 -12.28 6.43
N LYS A 95 -20.53 -12.43 7.41
CA LYS A 95 -21.89 -11.88 7.36
C LYS A 95 -21.93 -10.38 7.08
N HIS A 96 -21.05 -9.60 7.71
CA HIS A 96 -21.04 -8.15 7.57
C HIS A 96 -20.61 -7.71 6.15
N LEU A 97 -19.75 -8.46 5.46
CA LEU A 97 -19.38 -8.22 4.07
C LEU A 97 -20.53 -8.57 3.13
N VAL A 98 -21.23 -9.68 3.41
CA VAL A 98 -22.43 -10.08 2.65
C VAL A 98 -23.54 -9.03 2.79
N GLU A 99 -23.80 -8.56 4.00
CA GLU A 99 -24.80 -7.52 4.27
C GLU A 99 -24.48 -6.22 3.53
N ALA A 100 -23.23 -5.75 3.57
CA ALA A 100 -22.79 -4.56 2.84
C ALA A 100 -22.96 -4.73 1.32
N ALA A 101 -22.55 -5.88 0.76
CA ALA A 101 -22.72 -6.17 -0.66
C ALA A 101 -24.20 -6.18 -1.08
N ARG A 102 -25.06 -6.79 -0.25
CA ARG A 102 -26.51 -6.81 -0.49
C ARG A 102 -27.14 -5.42 -0.38
N ALA A 103 -26.71 -4.61 0.58
CA ALA A 103 -27.16 -3.21 0.70
C ALA A 103 -26.83 -2.42 -0.57
N HIS A 104 -25.60 -2.55 -1.07
CA HIS A 104 -25.15 -1.90 -2.31
C HIS A 104 -25.95 -2.38 -3.53
N LEU A 105 -26.14 -3.68 -3.70
CA LEU A 105 -26.94 -4.26 -4.79
C LEU A 105 -28.42 -3.81 -4.76
N ASN A 106 -28.97 -3.58 -3.56
CA ASN A 106 -30.33 -3.10 -3.37
C ASN A 106 -30.47 -1.57 -3.51
N GLY A 107 -29.40 -0.88 -3.94
CA GLY A 107 -29.41 0.56 -4.21
C GLY A 107 -29.15 1.45 -2.99
N SER A 108 -28.71 0.89 -1.86
CA SER A 108 -28.20 1.65 -0.72
C SER A 108 -26.67 1.78 -0.84
N PRO A 109 -26.11 2.95 -1.23
CA PRO A 109 -24.69 3.07 -1.48
C PRO A 109 -23.85 2.74 -0.24
N ASP A 110 -23.13 1.63 -0.32
CA ASP A 110 -22.19 1.17 0.71
C ASP A 110 -20.79 1.02 0.08
N PRO A 111 -19.75 1.75 0.54
CA PRO A 111 -18.38 1.62 0.02
C PRO A 111 -17.79 0.22 0.21
N ARG A 112 -18.10 -0.45 1.33
CA ARG A 112 -17.67 -1.82 1.60
C ARG A 112 -18.40 -2.79 0.69
N GLY A 113 -19.70 -2.59 0.50
CA GLY A 113 -20.47 -3.37 -0.45
C GLY A 113 -19.93 -3.28 -1.88
N ALA A 114 -19.60 -2.05 -2.31
CA ALA A 114 -18.97 -1.79 -3.60
C ALA A 114 -17.61 -2.49 -3.74
N ALA A 115 -16.78 -2.45 -2.68
CA ALA A 115 -15.49 -3.13 -2.63
C ALA A 115 -15.60 -4.65 -2.73
N VAL A 116 -16.55 -5.27 -2.02
CA VAL A 116 -16.83 -6.71 -2.09
C VAL A 116 -17.21 -7.14 -3.51
N LEU A 117 -18.07 -6.37 -4.16
CA LEU A 117 -18.48 -6.65 -5.54
C LEU A 117 -17.32 -6.50 -6.53
N ALA A 118 -16.47 -5.49 -6.36
CA ALA A 118 -15.26 -5.35 -7.16
C ALA A 118 -14.30 -6.51 -6.94
N ALA A 119 -14.03 -6.89 -5.68
CA ALA A 119 -13.18 -8.04 -5.35
C ALA A 119 -13.71 -9.34 -5.98
N ALA A 120 -15.03 -9.50 -6.07
CA ALA A 120 -15.65 -10.64 -6.75
C ALA A 120 -15.46 -10.66 -8.27
N THR A 121 -14.95 -9.59 -8.90
CA THR A 121 -14.55 -9.58 -10.32
C THR A 121 -13.05 -9.85 -10.51
N GLN A 122 -12.32 -10.19 -9.44
CA GLN A 122 -10.88 -10.40 -9.53
C GLN A 122 -10.54 -11.51 -10.53
N ASP A 123 -9.74 -11.15 -11.52
CA ASP A 123 -9.09 -12.06 -12.45
C ASP A 123 -7.63 -11.60 -12.66
N TRP A 124 -6.83 -12.41 -13.36
CA TRP A 124 -5.39 -12.20 -13.50
C TRP A 124 -5.05 -11.18 -14.61
N GLN A 125 -6.04 -10.73 -15.39
CA GLN A 125 -5.87 -9.92 -16.61
C GLN A 125 -6.53 -8.53 -16.48
N SER A 126 -7.44 -8.35 -15.55
CA SER A 126 -8.30 -7.18 -15.41
C SER A 126 -7.81 -6.26 -14.29
N GLY A 127 -7.38 -5.05 -14.68
CA GLY A 127 -7.09 -3.99 -13.72
C GLY A 127 -8.36 -3.45 -13.07
N PHE A 128 -8.23 -2.94 -11.84
CA PHE A 128 -9.35 -2.45 -11.04
C PHE A 128 -9.58 -0.92 -11.15
N ALA A 129 -8.74 -0.20 -11.91
CA ALA A 129 -8.82 1.26 -12.02
C ALA A 129 -10.18 1.80 -12.48
N VAL A 130 -10.93 1.04 -13.29
CA VAL A 130 -12.27 1.43 -13.76
C VAL A 130 -13.29 1.56 -12.61
N PHE A 131 -13.12 0.78 -11.53
CA PHE A 131 -13.98 0.87 -10.35
C PHE A 131 -13.82 2.22 -9.64
N ALA A 132 -12.59 2.77 -9.57
CA ALA A 132 -12.38 4.09 -8.99
C ALA A 132 -13.16 5.17 -9.74
N ASP A 133 -13.17 5.10 -11.07
CA ASP A 133 -13.88 6.05 -11.92
C ASP A 133 -15.40 5.89 -11.79
N ALA A 134 -15.92 4.66 -11.79
CA ALA A 134 -17.34 4.38 -11.60
C ALA A 134 -17.83 4.87 -10.22
N TRP A 135 -17.11 4.54 -9.15
CA TRP A 135 -17.46 5.00 -7.81
C TRP A 135 -17.41 6.53 -7.68
N ALA A 136 -16.40 7.17 -8.27
CA ALA A 136 -16.28 8.62 -8.23
C ALA A 136 -17.37 9.31 -9.06
N ALA A 137 -17.75 8.74 -10.21
CA ALA A 137 -18.83 9.24 -11.05
C ALA A 137 -20.19 9.12 -10.35
N SER A 138 -20.49 7.95 -9.78
CA SER A 138 -21.79 7.62 -9.21
C SER A 138 -22.01 8.17 -7.80
N HIS A 139 -20.96 8.26 -6.99
CA HIS A 139 -21.07 8.54 -5.55
C HIS A 139 -20.10 9.61 -5.03
N GLY A 140 -19.25 10.16 -5.90
CA GLY A 140 -18.25 11.15 -5.52
C GLY A 140 -16.96 10.58 -4.95
N LEU A 141 -15.97 11.46 -4.82
CA LEU A 141 -14.61 11.10 -4.43
C LEU A 141 -14.47 10.54 -2.99
N PRO A 142 -15.23 11.03 -1.97
CA PRO A 142 -15.20 10.45 -0.64
C PRO A 142 -15.63 8.97 -0.61
N PHE A 143 -16.68 8.63 -1.36
CA PHE A 143 -17.14 7.25 -1.49
C PHE A 143 -16.09 6.38 -2.17
N ALA A 144 -15.56 6.83 -3.32
CA ALA A 144 -14.54 6.09 -4.07
C ALA A 144 -13.29 5.82 -3.23
N ALA A 145 -12.85 6.80 -2.43
CA ALA A 145 -11.69 6.62 -1.56
C ALA A 145 -11.95 5.59 -0.45
N ARG A 146 -13.13 5.63 0.19
CA ARG A 146 -13.51 4.61 1.19
C ARG A 146 -13.62 3.23 0.58
N ALA A 147 -14.25 3.11 -0.59
CA ALA A 147 -14.38 1.84 -1.29
C ALA A 147 -13.01 1.25 -1.68
N VAL A 148 -12.02 2.09 -2.01
CA VAL A 148 -10.64 1.62 -2.18
C VAL A 148 -10.06 1.07 -0.89
N VAL A 149 -10.23 1.73 0.25
CA VAL A 149 -9.69 1.18 1.52
C VAL A 149 -10.33 -0.18 1.83
N GLU A 150 -11.66 -0.26 1.76
CA GLU A 150 -12.40 -1.50 1.97
C GLU A 150 -11.99 -2.59 0.96
N LEU A 151 -11.64 -2.22 -0.28
CA LEU A 151 -11.14 -3.15 -1.29
C LEU A 151 -9.79 -3.75 -0.89
N PHE A 152 -8.93 -3.00 -0.22
CA PHE A 152 -7.65 -3.52 0.29
C PHE A 152 -7.84 -4.42 1.51
N GLU A 153 -8.90 -4.24 2.28
CA GLU A 153 -9.28 -5.08 3.43
C GLU A 153 -10.10 -6.32 3.03
N THR A 154 -10.66 -6.37 1.82
CA THR A 154 -11.52 -7.48 1.39
C THR A 154 -10.73 -8.58 0.72
N TYR A 155 -10.95 -9.86 1.05
CA TYR A 155 -10.28 -10.99 0.40
C TYR A 155 -11.25 -12.03 -0.16
N PRO A 156 -11.37 -12.16 -1.50
CA PRO A 156 -12.09 -13.25 -2.10
C PRO A 156 -11.22 -14.50 -2.04
N ARG A 157 -11.65 -15.50 -1.29
CA ARG A 157 -10.97 -16.79 -1.20
C ARG A 157 -11.70 -17.82 -2.04
N TRP A 158 -10.95 -18.74 -2.61
CA TRP A 158 -11.48 -19.88 -3.36
C TRP A 158 -10.71 -21.15 -3.00
N ASN A 159 -11.40 -22.29 -3.01
CA ASN A 159 -10.76 -23.59 -2.82
C ASN A 159 -10.50 -24.26 -4.18
N THR A 160 -9.23 -24.38 -4.57
CA THR A 160 -8.81 -25.06 -5.81
C THR A 160 -8.94 -26.59 -5.74
N HIS A 161 -9.13 -27.17 -4.56
CA HIS A 161 -9.23 -28.61 -4.33
C HIS A 161 -10.65 -29.08 -3.95
N GLY A 162 -11.65 -28.19 -3.99
CA GLY A 162 -13.05 -28.55 -3.74
C GLY A 162 -13.63 -29.38 -4.88
N VAL A 163 -14.65 -30.21 -4.58
CA VAL A 163 -15.31 -31.13 -5.53
C VAL A 163 -15.86 -30.40 -6.77
N ASN A 164 -16.08 -29.09 -6.67
CA ASN A 164 -16.61 -28.26 -7.76
C ASN A 164 -15.63 -27.18 -8.29
N GLY A 165 -14.41 -27.04 -7.75
CA GLY A 165 -13.44 -26.00 -8.19
C GLY A 165 -13.88 -24.54 -8.04
N ASP A 166 -15.10 -24.31 -7.51
CA ASP A 166 -15.87 -23.07 -7.60
C ASP A 166 -16.41 -22.60 -6.23
N ASP A 167 -15.88 -23.13 -5.12
CA ASP A 167 -16.24 -22.69 -3.77
C ASP A 167 -15.51 -21.38 -3.44
N TRP A 168 -16.17 -20.27 -3.76
CA TRP A 168 -15.76 -18.91 -3.42
C TRP A 168 -16.45 -18.45 -2.14
N TRP A 169 -15.73 -17.72 -1.31
CA TRP A 169 -16.28 -16.97 -0.17
C TRP A 169 -15.52 -15.65 0.00
N ILE A 170 -16.11 -14.74 0.76
CA ILE A 170 -15.53 -13.44 1.05
C ILE A 170 -15.22 -13.32 2.55
N GLU A 171 -14.01 -12.91 2.87
CA GLU A 171 -13.55 -12.68 4.24
C GLU A 171 -12.74 -11.38 4.33
N THR A 172 -12.54 -10.90 5.55
CA THR A 172 -11.59 -9.81 5.79
C THR A 172 -10.17 -10.36 5.57
N LEU A 173 -9.32 -9.59 4.91
CA LEU A 173 -7.96 -9.99 4.56
C LEU A 173 -7.18 -10.37 5.83
N PRO A 174 -6.69 -11.62 5.94
CA PRO A 174 -5.86 -12.03 7.06
C PRO A 174 -4.54 -11.25 7.10
N GLU A 175 -4.04 -10.99 8.31
CA GLU A 175 -2.74 -10.35 8.50
C GLU A 175 -1.63 -11.22 7.86
N GLY A 176 -0.83 -10.61 6.97
CA GLY A 176 0.28 -11.29 6.28
C GLY A 176 -0.03 -11.83 4.87
N ASP A 177 -1.29 -11.89 4.44
CA ASP A 177 -1.71 -12.50 3.14
C ASP A 177 -1.87 -11.47 1.99
N SER A 178 -1.10 -10.37 1.98
CA SER A 178 -1.46 -9.16 1.22
C SER A 178 -0.66 -8.85 -0.05
N GLU A 179 0.49 -9.47 -0.32
CA GLU A 179 1.45 -8.93 -1.31
C GLU A 179 0.90 -8.92 -2.75
N TRP A 180 0.34 -10.04 -3.20
CA TRP A 180 -0.22 -10.14 -4.57
C TRP A 180 -1.47 -9.25 -4.76
N LEU A 181 -2.38 -9.25 -3.78
CA LEU A 181 -3.61 -8.43 -3.83
C LEU A 181 -3.29 -6.94 -3.85
N THR A 182 -2.29 -6.53 -3.07
CA THR A 182 -1.81 -5.14 -3.03
C THR A 182 -1.36 -4.71 -4.42
N SER A 183 -0.65 -5.58 -5.15
CA SER A 183 -0.19 -5.30 -6.52
C SER A 183 -1.36 -5.15 -7.50
N THR A 184 -2.33 -6.07 -7.50
CA THR A 184 -3.48 -6.02 -8.44
C THR A 184 -4.39 -4.83 -8.19
N ARG A 185 -4.55 -4.42 -6.92
CA ARG A 185 -5.43 -3.31 -6.49
C ARG A 185 -4.74 -1.94 -6.53
N ARG A 186 -3.41 -1.90 -6.67
CA ARG A 186 -2.61 -0.67 -6.66
C ARG A 186 -3.10 0.35 -7.69
N SER A 187 -3.50 -0.12 -8.87
CA SER A 187 -4.01 0.73 -9.95
C SER A 187 -5.25 1.55 -9.53
N THR A 188 -6.13 1.00 -8.70
CA THR A 188 -7.33 1.69 -8.18
C THR A 188 -6.95 2.77 -7.17
N ALA A 189 -6.04 2.46 -6.25
CA ALA A 189 -5.54 3.42 -5.28
C ALA A 189 -4.78 4.57 -5.96
N ASP A 190 -3.94 4.26 -6.94
CA ASP A 190 -3.22 5.26 -7.72
C ASP A 190 -4.17 6.16 -8.51
N ARG A 191 -5.29 5.59 -9.01
CA ARG A 191 -6.32 6.36 -9.68
C ARG A 191 -7.03 7.33 -8.72
N VAL A 192 -7.48 6.88 -7.56
CA VAL A 192 -8.09 7.77 -6.55
C VAL A 192 -7.11 8.85 -6.08
N ARG A 193 -5.83 8.51 -5.85
CA ARG A 193 -4.79 9.51 -5.50
C ARG A 193 -4.63 10.56 -6.60
N ALA A 194 -4.66 10.17 -7.86
CA ALA A 194 -4.56 11.11 -8.97
C ALA A 194 -5.77 12.07 -9.04
N LEU A 195 -6.98 11.56 -8.78
CA LEU A 195 -8.19 12.37 -8.68
C LEU A 195 -8.12 13.34 -7.49
N LEU A 196 -7.69 12.87 -6.31
CA LEU A 196 -7.48 13.70 -5.13
C LEU A 196 -6.43 14.80 -5.32
N ALA A 197 -5.38 14.53 -6.08
CA ALA A 197 -4.35 15.52 -6.39
C ALA A 197 -4.88 16.68 -7.25
N ALA A 198 -5.92 16.44 -8.06
CA ALA A 198 -6.57 17.42 -8.92
C ALA A 198 -7.86 18.01 -8.32
N ALA A 199 -8.36 17.45 -7.22
CA ALA A 199 -9.59 17.88 -6.56
C ALA A 199 -9.46 19.29 -5.96
N ASP A 200 -10.60 19.98 -5.88
CA ASP A 200 -10.68 21.23 -5.15
C ASP A 200 -10.56 21.01 -3.62
N GLU A 201 -10.34 22.10 -2.88
CA GLU A 201 -10.14 22.03 -1.43
C GLU A 201 -11.35 21.44 -0.68
N PRO A 202 -12.61 21.76 -1.00
CA PRO A 202 -13.76 21.13 -0.37
C PRO A 202 -13.80 19.61 -0.56
N ALA A 203 -13.71 19.11 -1.80
CA ALA A 203 -13.77 17.68 -2.07
C ALA A 203 -12.58 16.93 -1.45
N TYR A 204 -11.40 17.55 -1.44
CA TYR A 204 -10.22 17.00 -0.76
C TYR A 204 -10.47 16.83 0.74
N ARG A 205 -10.91 17.88 1.44
CA ARG A 205 -11.14 17.83 2.89
C ARG A 205 -12.24 16.85 3.27
N GLU A 206 -13.33 16.82 2.50
CA GLU A 206 -14.40 15.85 2.69
C GLU A 206 -13.88 14.42 2.55
N THR A 207 -13.06 14.16 1.54
CA THR A 207 -12.46 12.83 1.34
C THR A 207 -11.52 12.45 2.48
N VAL A 208 -10.66 13.37 2.92
CA VAL A 208 -9.76 13.12 4.07
C VAL A 208 -10.56 12.85 5.34
N ALA A 209 -11.63 13.60 5.60
CA ALA A 209 -12.50 13.37 6.75
C ALA A 209 -13.19 12.00 6.66
N ALA A 210 -13.65 11.61 5.46
CA ALA A 210 -14.27 10.31 5.22
C ALA A 210 -13.29 9.14 5.46
N LEU A 211 -11.99 9.33 5.19
CA LEU A 211 -10.93 8.35 5.42
C LEU A 211 -10.40 8.31 6.86
N ALA A 212 -10.61 9.36 7.66
CA ALA A 212 -10.05 9.45 9.01
C ALA A 212 -10.54 8.34 9.97
N GLY A 213 -11.66 7.69 9.65
CA GLY A 213 -12.21 6.56 10.40
C GLY A 213 -11.82 5.18 9.87
N CYS A 214 -11.13 5.09 8.73
CA CYS A 214 -10.64 3.83 8.19
C CYS A 214 -9.34 3.42 8.90
N ARG A 215 -9.13 2.12 9.13
CA ARG A 215 -7.96 1.59 9.86
C ARG A 215 -7.22 0.57 9.04
#